data_AF-A0A7Z7BUY8-F1
#
_entry.id   AF-A0A7Z7BUY8-F1
#
_cell.length_a   1.000
_cell.length_b   1.000
_cell.length_c   1.000
_cell.angle_alpha   90.00
_cell.angle_beta   90.00
_cell.angle_gamma   90.00
#
_symmetry.space_group_name_H-M   'P 1'
#
loop_
_entity.id
_entity.type
_entity.pdbx_description
1 polymer ?
#
loop_
_entity_poly.entity_id
_entity_poly.type
_entity_poly.pdbx_seq_one_letter_code
_entity_poly.pdbx_strand_id
1 'polypeptide(L)'
;MSATSLPSSGEPPLTGPKTCDASGMIEIHRLFRHSFAEAPGLVEGVADGDTAHADVVASQLDLLSVSLHGHHEGEDARLWPVIDERRPSCALHVERMKQQHAAMLVHLQELDRAVPAWRAAPSATTAAPVQAALTGINAALEEHLPDEEANIVPVMEYTLTKPEVEWFAKHGRASTPKGQTWNMLGAILAAQPDGGKEWLGKNLPAPVALAWRWVGSRKYARYRAALEGRVTPAA
;
A
#
# COMPACT_ATOMS: atom_id res chain seq x y z
N MET A 1 -40.76 -24.33 20.71
CA MET A 1 -39.77 -23.25 20.76
C MET A 1 -39.39 -22.94 19.33
N SER A 2 -39.79 -21.79 18.80
CA SER A 2 -39.46 -21.39 17.43
C SER A 2 -38.00 -20.92 17.40
N ALA A 3 -37.20 -21.51 16.51
CA ALA A 3 -35.83 -21.09 16.30
C ALA A 3 -35.81 -19.67 15.73
N THR A 4 -35.20 -18.73 16.46
CA THR A 4 -34.91 -17.39 15.95
C THR A 4 -33.86 -17.51 14.85
N SER A 5 -34.19 -17.07 13.64
CA SER A 5 -33.21 -16.93 12.56
C SER A 5 -32.14 -15.92 12.98
N LEU A 6 -30.86 -16.33 12.92
CA LEU A 6 -29.75 -15.39 13.00
C LEU A 6 -29.85 -14.41 11.82
N PRO A 7 -29.50 -13.12 11.99
CA PRO A 7 -29.42 -12.21 10.87
C PRO A 7 -28.47 -12.77 9.80
N SER A 8 -28.81 -12.49 8.54
CA SER A 8 -27.93 -12.71 7.39
C SER A 8 -26.52 -12.25 7.72
N SER A 9 -25.50 -12.86 7.14
CA SER A 9 -24.08 -12.47 7.19
C SER A 9 -23.79 -11.08 6.58
N GLY A 10 -24.80 -10.19 6.54
CA GLY A 10 -24.73 -8.82 6.08
C GLY A 10 -24.57 -7.86 7.26
N GLU A 11 -23.63 -6.93 7.08
CA GLU A 11 -23.22 -5.83 7.96
C GLU A 11 -23.09 -6.16 9.46
N PRO A 12 -21.87 -6.08 10.03
CA PRO A 12 -21.72 -6.18 11.47
C PRO A 12 -22.61 -5.10 12.13
N PRO A 13 -23.41 -5.42 13.16
CA PRO A 13 -24.21 -4.42 13.84
C PRO A 13 -23.27 -3.49 14.62
N LEU A 14 -22.82 -2.42 13.96
CA LEU A 14 -21.96 -1.38 14.52
C LEU A 14 -22.82 -0.45 15.37
N THR A 15 -22.95 -0.78 16.66
CA THR A 15 -23.69 0.05 17.63
C THR A 15 -22.77 1.02 18.35
N GLY A 16 -23.22 2.26 18.54
CA GLY A 16 -22.50 3.29 19.31
C GLY A 16 -21.83 4.35 18.43
N PRO A 17 -21.13 5.34 19.03
CA PRO A 17 -20.37 6.33 18.27
C PRO A 17 -19.06 5.71 17.74
N LYS A 18 -18.57 6.23 16.60
CA LYS A 18 -17.21 5.96 16.11
C LYS A 18 -16.17 6.35 17.18
N THR A 19 -15.17 5.51 17.38
CA THR A 19 -14.07 5.67 18.35
C THR A 19 -12.81 6.25 17.71
N CYS A 20 -12.65 6.12 16.39
CA CYS A 20 -11.56 6.69 15.61
C CYS A 20 -11.98 7.02 14.16
N ASP A 21 -11.09 7.68 13.43
CA ASP A 21 -11.17 7.86 11.98
C ASP A 21 -10.21 6.86 11.32
N ALA A 22 -10.71 5.99 10.45
CA ALA A 22 -9.94 4.97 9.75
C ALA A 22 -9.75 5.29 8.25
N SER A 23 -10.07 6.52 7.79
CA SER A 23 -9.95 6.87 6.36
C SER A 23 -8.54 6.72 5.79
N GLY A 24 -7.52 6.73 6.66
CA GLY A 24 -6.13 6.48 6.30
C GLY A 24 -5.91 5.13 5.61
N MET A 25 -6.73 4.12 5.91
CA MET A 25 -6.74 2.82 5.21
C MET A 25 -7.10 3.01 3.73
N ILE A 26 -8.21 3.70 3.46
CA ILE A 26 -8.64 3.96 2.09
C ILE A 26 -7.59 4.80 1.34
N GLU A 27 -6.99 5.78 2.02
CA GLU A 27 -5.95 6.64 1.44
C GLU A 27 -4.69 5.87 1.03
N ILE A 28 -4.21 4.93 1.87
CA ILE A 28 -3.05 4.09 1.55
C ILE A 28 -3.39 2.99 0.55
N HIS A 29 -4.61 2.44 0.56
CA HIS A 29 -5.05 1.48 -0.45
C HIS A 29 -5.09 2.10 -1.85
N ARG A 30 -5.47 3.38 -1.97
CA ARG A 30 -5.37 4.10 -3.24
C ARG A 30 -3.93 4.16 -3.74
N LEU A 31 -2.96 4.41 -2.85
CA LEU A 31 -1.54 4.35 -3.22
C LEU A 31 -1.19 2.97 -3.78
N PHE A 32 -1.47 1.89 -3.05
CA PHE A 32 -1.09 0.55 -3.49
C PHE A 32 -1.75 0.20 -4.83
N ARG A 33 -3.06 0.42 -4.95
CA ARG A 33 -3.80 0.20 -6.19
C ARG A 33 -3.22 0.98 -7.36
N HIS A 34 -2.90 2.26 -7.16
CA HIS A 34 -2.34 3.10 -8.22
C HIS A 34 -0.93 2.66 -8.62
N SER A 35 -0.04 2.51 -7.64
CA SER A 35 1.38 2.29 -7.90
C SER A 35 1.72 0.87 -8.35
N PHE A 36 1.01 -0.16 -7.87
CA PHE A 36 1.19 -1.52 -8.39
C PHE A 36 0.56 -1.70 -9.79
N ALA A 37 -0.51 -0.96 -10.11
CA ALA A 37 -1.10 -1.01 -11.46
C ALA A 37 -0.18 -0.44 -12.55
N GLU A 38 0.62 0.60 -12.25
CA GLU A 38 1.58 1.15 -13.21
C GLU A 38 2.90 0.36 -13.28
N ALA A 39 3.24 -0.39 -12.22
CA ALA A 39 4.54 -1.05 -12.08
C ALA A 39 4.92 -1.97 -13.26
N PRO A 40 4.01 -2.81 -13.82
CA PRO A 40 4.31 -3.60 -15.03
C PRO A 40 4.80 -2.75 -16.19
N GLY A 41 4.13 -1.63 -16.47
CA GLY A 41 4.50 -0.72 -17.56
C GLY A 41 5.82 0.00 -17.32
N LEU A 42 6.17 0.28 -16.06
CA LEU A 42 7.50 0.82 -15.72
C LEU A 42 8.61 -0.20 -16.00
N VAL A 43 8.38 -1.47 -15.71
CA VAL A 43 9.34 -2.56 -16.01
C VAL A 43 9.49 -2.76 -17.52
N GLU A 44 8.38 -2.74 -18.28
CA GLU A 44 8.40 -2.82 -19.75
C GLU A 44 9.10 -1.62 -20.40
N GLY A 45 9.04 -0.45 -19.77
CA GLY A 45 9.67 0.77 -20.26
C GLY A 45 11.19 0.78 -20.18
N VAL A 46 11.81 -0.19 -19.49
CA VAL A 46 13.27 -0.31 -19.38
C VAL A 46 13.81 -1.07 -20.59
N ALA A 47 14.72 -0.44 -21.34
CA ALA A 47 15.38 -1.08 -22.48
C ALA A 47 16.34 -2.19 -22.02
N ASP A 48 16.51 -3.22 -22.86
CA ASP A 48 17.49 -4.29 -22.63
C ASP A 48 18.89 -3.70 -22.39
N GLY A 49 19.50 -4.05 -21.27
CA GLY A 49 20.82 -3.59 -20.84
C GLY A 49 20.86 -2.20 -20.19
N ASP A 50 19.75 -1.46 -20.11
CA ASP A 50 19.70 -0.15 -19.42
C ASP A 50 19.64 -0.30 -17.90
N THR A 51 20.79 -0.62 -17.31
CA THR A 51 20.93 -0.80 -15.86
C THR A 51 20.67 0.48 -15.07
N ALA A 52 20.87 1.67 -15.67
CA ALA A 52 20.62 2.94 -15.00
C ALA A 52 19.12 3.21 -14.83
N HIS A 53 18.31 2.96 -15.86
CA HIS A 53 16.86 3.06 -15.76
C HIS A 53 16.28 1.93 -14.90
N ALA A 54 16.79 0.70 -15.05
CA ALA A 54 16.42 -0.43 -14.21
C ALA A 54 16.64 -0.16 -12.71
N ASP A 55 17.73 0.53 -12.34
CA ASP A 55 18.02 0.89 -10.94
C ASP A 55 16.94 1.79 -10.32
N VAL A 56 16.45 2.77 -11.09
CA VAL A 56 15.40 3.70 -10.64
C VAL A 56 14.07 2.98 -10.47
N VAL A 57 13.70 2.16 -11.46
CA VAL A 57 12.45 1.38 -11.41
C VAL A 57 12.52 0.33 -10.31
N ALA A 58 13.62 -0.41 -10.17
CA ALA A 58 13.81 -1.36 -9.08
C ALA A 58 13.69 -0.68 -7.71
N SER A 59 14.25 0.53 -7.55
CA SER A 59 14.10 1.30 -6.31
C SER A 59 12.64 1.70 -6.02
N GLN A 60 11.79 1.87 -7.04
CA GLN A 60 10.35 2.07 -6.86
C GLN A 60 9.67 0.76 -6.46
N LEU A 61 9.99 -0.36 -7.10
CA LEU A 61 9.44 -1.67 -6.74
C LEU A 61 9.79 -2.05 -5.29
N ASP A 62 11.04 -1.81 -4.88
CA ASP A 62 11.50 -2.01 -3.50
C ASP A 62 10.72 -1.13 -2.52
N LEU A 63 10.48 0.14 -2.87
CA LEU A 63 9.67 1.07 -2.06
C LEU A 63 8.24 0.55 -1.86
N LEU A 64 7.59 0.08 -2.94
CA LEU A 64 6.24 -0.45 -2.91
C LEU A 64 6.16 -1.75 -2.11
N SER A 65 7.07 -2.69 -2.38
CA SER A 65 7.10 -3.99 -1.70
C SER A 65 7.29 -3.82 -0.20
N VAL A 66 8.31 -3.08 0.25
CA VAL A 66 8.57 -2.84 1.68
C VAL A 66 7.40 -2.12 2.35
N SER A 67 6.77 -1.17 1.65
CA SER A 67 5.62 -0.45 2.19
C SER A 67 4.41 -1.37 2.37
N LEU A 68 4.14 -2.26 1.41
CA LEU A 68 3.01 -3.19 1.48
C LEU A 68 3.24 -4.30 2.52
N HIS A 69 4.47 -4.81 2.63
CA HIS A 69 4.86 -5.71 3.72
C HIS A 69 4.62 -5.08 5.09
N GLY A 70 5.10 -3.84 5.29
CA GLY A 70 4.91 -3.15 6.58
C GLY A 70 3.45 -2.80 6.88
N HIS A 71 2.61 -2.62 5.86
CA HIS A 71 1.17 -2.42 6.02
C HIS A 71 0.51 -3.69 6.57
N HIS A 72 0.64 -4.82 5.86
CA HIS A 72 0.05 -6.09 6.27
C HIS A 72 0.66 -6.63 7.56
N GLU A 73 1.96 -6.45 7.80
CA GLU A 73 2.60 -6.84 9.08
C GLU A 73 1.94 -6.09 10.25
N GLY A 74 1.68 -4.79 10.10
CA GLY A 74 1.02 -4.00 11.14
C GLY A 74 -0.40 -4.47 11.43
N GLU A 75 -1.14 -4.86 10.39
CA GLU A 75 -2.48 -5.45 10.49
C GLU A 75 -2.44 -6.80 11.21
N ASP A 76 -1.62 -7.72 10.72
CA ASP A 76 -1.48 -9.07 11.23
C ASP A 76 -1.01 -9.08 12.68
N ALA A 77 -0.04 -8.21 13.02
CA ALA A 77 0.54 -8.17 14.35
C ALA A 77 -0.35 -7.46 15.38
N ARG A 78 -1.19 -6.50 14.96
CA ARG A 78 -1.93 -5.64 15.92
C ARG A 78 -3.38 -5.33 15.61
N LEU A 79 -3.78 -5.15 14.35
CA LEU A 79 -5.18 -4.81 14.05
C LEU A 79 -6.08 -6.04 14.15
N TRP A 80 -5.70 -7.15 13.53
CA TRP A 80 -6.47 -8.40 13.58
C TRP A 80 -6.68 -8.91 15.02
N PRO A 81 -5.65 -9.00 15.88
CA PRO A 81 -5.85 -9.45 17.26
C PRO A 81 -6.83 -8.58 18.04
N VAL A 82 -6.78 -7.25 17.86
CA VAL A 82 -7.68 -6.33 18.55
C VAL A 82 -9.12 -6.49 18.07
N ILE A 83 -9.34 -6.65 16.76
CA ILE A 83 -10.68 -6.87 16.21
C ILE A 83 -11.22 -8.23 16.65
N ASP A 84 -10.41 -9.30 16.60
CA ASP A 84 -10.80 -10.64 17.06
C ASP A 84 -11.22 -10.63 18.54
N GLU A 85 -10.48 -9.92 19.40
CA GLU A 85 -10.77 -9.83 20.84
C GLU A 85 -12.02 -9.01 21.14
N ARG A 86 -12.14 -7.82 20.53
CA ARG A 86 -13.20 -6.84 20.88
C ARG A 86 -14.48 -7.02 20.06
N ARG A 87 -14.41 -7.68 18.90
CA ARG A 87 -15.54 -7.96 18.00
C ARG A 87 -15.52 -9.42 17.51
N PRO A 88 -15.74 -10.42 18.38
CA PRO A 88 -15.71 -11.83 17.98
C PRO A 88 -16.67 -12.21 16.83
N SER A 89 -17.76 -11.45 16.64
CA SER A 89 -18.67 -11.63 15.51
C SER A 89 -18.04 -11.34 14.14
N CYS A 90 -16.86 -10.69 14.11
CA CYS A 90 -16.10 -10.38 12.90
C CYS A 90 -14.98 -11.38 12.60
N ALA A 91 -14.80 -12.43 13.42
CA ALA A 91 -13.69 -13.36 13.31
C ALA A 91 -13.56 -14.01 11.92
N LEU A 92 -14.68 -14.30 11.25
CA LEU A 92 -14.65 -14.84 9.88
C LEU A 92 -14.14 -13.83 8.86
N HIS A 93 -14.43 -12.54 9.02
CA HIS A 93 -13.89 -11.50 8.14
C HIS A 93 -12.39 -11.34 8.36
N VAL A 94 -11.94 -11.34 9.62
CA VAL A 94 -10.51 -11.25 9.97
C VAL A 94 -9.73 -12.45 9.45
N GLU A 95 -10.25 -13.67 9.64
CA GLU A 95 -9.60 -14.88 9.12
C GLU A 95 -9.47 -14.86 7.60
N ARG A 96 -10.49 -14.37 6.90
CA ARG A 96 -10.42 -14.15 5.45
C ARG A 96 -9.34 -13.14 5.05
N MET A 97 -9.17 -12.04 5.79
CA MET A 97 -8.08 -11.07 5.52
C MET A 97 -6.71 -11.74 5.69
N LYS A 98 -6.50 -12.50 6.76
CA LYS A 98 -5.25 -13.26 6.99
C LYS A 98 -4.94 -14.22 5.85
N GLN A 99 -5.97 -14.90 5.32
CA GLN A 99 -5.80 -15.81 4.17
C GLN A 99 -5.44 -15.06 2.89
N GLN A 100 -6.07 -13.91 2.63
CA GLN A 100 -5.73 -13.05 1.50
C GLN A 100 -4.30 -12.46 1.63
N HIS A 101 -3.89 -12.03 2.82
CA HIS A 101 -2.50 -11.62 3.09
C HIS A 101 -1.52 -12.75 2.80
N ALA A 102 -1.79 -13.96 3.28
CA ALA A 102 -0.93 -15.12 3.05
C ALA A 102 -0.79 -15.47 1.56
N ALA A 103 -1.89 -15.38 0.79
CA ALA A 103 -1.85 -15.58 -0.65
C ALA A 103 -1.02 -14.50 -1.36
N MET A 104 -1.23 -13.23 -1.01
CA MET A 104 -0.50 -12.10 -1.59
C MET A 104 1.00 -12.12 -1.24
N LEU A 105 1.34 -12.59 -0.03
CA LEU A 105 2.71 -12.69 0.45
C LEU A 105 3.57 -13.59 -0.45
N VAL A 106 3.00 -14.63 -1.07
CA VAL A 106 3.71 -15.48 -2.02
C VAL A 106 4.27 -14.63 -3.17
N HIS A 107 3.44 -13.79 -3.77
CA HIS A 107 3.82 -12.96 -4.91
C HIS A 107 4.75 -11.80 -4.52
N LEU A 108 4.55 -11.22 -3.33
CA LEU A 108 5.49 -10.21 -2.81
C LEU A 108 6.89 -10.79 -2.61
N GLN A 109 7.00 -12.00 -2.07
CA GLN A 109 8.29 -12.65 -1.92
C GLN A 109 8.90 -13.06 -3.28
N GLU A 110 8.08 -13.39 -4.28
CA GLU A 110 8.56 -13.63 -5.65
C GLU A 110 9.13 -12.35 -6.26
N LEU A 111 8.45 -11.21 -6.09
CA LEU A 111 8.93 -9.90 -6.52
C LEU A 111 10.29 -9.58 -5.86
N ASP A 112 10.38 -9.71 -4.54
CA ASP A 112 11.59 -9.43 -3.77
C ASP A 112 12.79 -10.28 -4.21
N ARG A 113 12.54 -11.53 -4.62
CA ARG A 113 13.59 -12.43 -5.15
C ARG A 113 13.97 -12.08 -6.59
N ALA A 114 13.03 -11.63 -7.41
CA ALA A 114 13.23 -11.39 -8.84
C ALA A 114 13.91 -10.06 -9.14
N VAL A 115 13.54 -8.98 -8.42
CA VAL A 115 14.01 -7.61 -8.68
C VAL A 115 15.54 -7.48 -8.71
N PRO A 116 16.33 -8.09 -7.80
CA PRO A 116 17.79 -7.95 -7.84
C PRO A 116 18.45 -8.45 -9.13
N ALA A 117 17.98 -9.58 -9.67
CA ALA A 117 18.53 -10.15 -10.90
C ALA A 117 18.18 -9.29 -12.12
N TRP A 118 16.93 -8.81 -12.17
CA TRP A 118 16.49 -7.88 -13.21
C TRP A 118 17.22 -6.55 -13.16
N ARG A 119 17.37 -5.96 -11.97
CA ARG A 119 18.10 -4.70 -11.75
C ARG A 119 19.54 -4.79 -12.26
N ALA A 120 20.22 -5.91 -12.03
CA ALA A 120 21.62 -6.11 -12.42
C ALA A 120 21.81 -6.34 -13.93
N ALA A 121 20.84 -6.97 -14.59
CA ALA A 121 20.91 -7.32 -16.01
C ALA A 121 19.51 -7.24 -16.64
N PRO A 122 18.98 -6.03 -16.90
CA PRO A 122 17.63 -5.86 -17.42
C PRO A 122 17.55 -6.45 -18.83
N SER A 123 16.63 -7.39 -19.01
CA SER A 123 16.33 -8.05 -20.27
C SER A 123 14.93 -8.65 -20.19
N ALA A 124 14.34 -9.02 -21.32
CA ALA A 124 13.07 -9.76 -21.32
C ALA A 124 13.10 -11.01 -20.41
N THR A 125 14.22 -11.74 -20.38
CA THR A 125 14.38 -12.96 -19.58
C THR A 125 14.36 -12.68 -18.08
N THR A 126 15.07 -11.65 -17.62
CA THR A 126 15.12 -11.29 -16.19
C THR A 126 13.90 -10.49 -15.75
N ALA A 127 13.21 -9.82 -16.68
CA ALA A 127 11.96 -9.11 -16.41
C ALA A 127 10.77 -10.05 -16.22
N ALA A 128 10.76 -11.22 -16.89
CA ALA A 128 9.61 -12.13 -16.85
C ALA A 128 9.17 -12.55 -15.42
N PRO A 129 10.08 -12.91 -14.49
CA PRO A 129 9.69 -13.22 -13.11
C PRO A 129 9.16 -11.99 -12.35
N VAL A 130 9.70 -10.79 -12.60
CA VAL A 130 9.19 -9.54 -12.01
C VAL A 130 7.76 -9.28 -12.48
N GLN A 131 7.49 -9.44 -13.78
CA GLN A 131 6.16 -9.26 -14.36
C GLN A 131 5.15 -10.28 -13.83
N ALA A 132 5.56 -11.55 -13.69
CA ALA A 132 4.70 -12.59 -13.13
C ALA A 132 4.31 -12.27 -11.68
N ALA A 133 5.28 -11.85 -10.85
CA ALA A 133 5.02 -11.45 -9.48
C ALA A 133 4.08 -10.23 -9.39
N LEU A 134 4.32 -9.19 -10.21
CA LEU A 134 3.45 -8.01 -10.26
C LEU A 134 2.02 -8.34 -10.72
N THR A 135 1.88 -9.30 -11.63
CA THR A 135 0.55 -9.79 -12.06
C THR A 135 -0.18 -10.45 -10.89
N GLY A 136 0.50 -11.32 -10.14
CA GLY A 136 -0.05 -11.97 -8.95
C GLY A 136 -0.41 -10.97 -7.84
N ILE A 137 0.46 -9.99 -7.57
CA ILE A 137 0.21 -8.93 -6.59
C ILE A 137 -1.02 -8.11 -6.99
N ASN A 138 -1.11 -7.67 -8.25
CA ASN A 138 -2.26 -6.87 -8.70
C ASN A 138 -3.58 -7.64 -8.59
N ALA A 139 -3.61 -8.92 -8.98
CA ALA A 139 -4.79 -9.76 -8.83
C ALA A 139 -5.19 -9.93 -7.36
N ALA A 140 -4.22 -10.16 -6.47
CA ALA A 140 -4.47 -10.28 -5.04
C ALA A 140 -4.97 -8.95 -4.42
N LEU A 141 -4.41 -7.80 -4.82
CA LEU A 141 -4.86 -6.48 -4.36
C LEU A 141 -6.27 -6.14 -4.87
N GLU A 142 -6.62 -6.57 -6.07
CA GLU A 142 -7.96 -6.38 -6.65
C GLU A 142 -9.03 -7.12 -5.85
N GLU A 143 -8.72 -8.31 -5.33
CA GLU A 143 -9.60 -9.04 -4.42
C GLU A 143 -9.60 -8.43 -3.02
N HIS A 144 -8.41 -8.21 -2.47
CA HIS A 144 -8.21 -7.91 -1.06
C HIS A 144 -8.69 -6.52 -0.65
N LEU A 145 -8.22 -5.47 -1.34
CA LEU A 145 -8.45 -4.10 -0.89
C LEU A 145 -9.95 -3.74 -0.84
N PRO A 146 -10.79 -4.00 -1.87
CA PRO A 146 -12.21 -3.67 -1.79
C PRO A 146 -12.95 -4.45 -0.69
N ASP A 147 -12.53 -5.69 -0.43
CA ASP A 147 -13.13 -6.53 0.60
C ASP A 147 -12.82 -6.01 2.00
N GLU A 148 -11.58 -5.61 2.25
CA GLU A 148 -11.16 -4.96 3.50
C GLU A 148 -11.84 -3.60 3.69
N GLU A 149 -11.83 -2.74 2.66
CA GLU A 149 -12.46 -1.42 2.69
C GLU A 149 -13.96 -1.51 3.04
N ALA A 150 -14.65 -2.53 2.53
CA ALA A 150 -16.08 -2.72 2.76
C ALA A 150 -16.40 -3.37 4.13
N ASN A 151 -15.61 -4.35 4.55
CA ASN A 151 -15.99 -5.23 5.67
C ASN A 151 -15.18 -5.04 6.95
N ILE A 152 -13.99 -4.45 6.86
CA ILE A 152 -13.08 -4.27 7.99
C ILE A 152 -12.97 -2.80 8.39
N VAL A 153 -12.78 -1.88 7.44
CA VAL A 153 -12.58 -0.46 7.77
C VAL A 153 -13.74 0.12 8.62
N PRO A 154 -15.02 -0.18 8.34
CA PRO A 154 -16.11 0.22 9.23
C PRO A 154 -15.99 -0.40 10.62
N VAL A 155 -15.55 -1.65 10.75
CA VAL A 155 -15.33 -2.31 12.05
C VAL A 155 -14.23 -1.62 12.83
N MET A 156 -13.14 -1.20 12.17
CA MET A 156 -12.03 -0.48 12.78
C MET A 156 -12.53 0.81 13.47
N GLU A 157 -13.37 1.60 12.79
CA GLU A 157 -13.89 2.87 13.30
C GLU A 157 -14.71 2.76 14.59
N TYR A 158 -15.21 1.58 14.94
CA TYR A 158 -16.04 1.31 16.12
C TYR A 158 -15.33 0.40 17.15
N THR A 159 -14.08 0.04 16.90
CA THR A 159 -13.37 -0.99 17.69
C THR A 159 -11.98 -0.54 18.12
N LEU A 160 -11.27 0.16 17.23
CA LEU A 160 -9.95 0.69 17.51
C LEU A 160 -10.04 2.03 18.23
N THR A 161 -9.01 2.31 19.01
CA THR A 161 -8.79 3.59 19.66
C THR A 161 -7.90 4.48 18.79
N LYS A 162 -7.95 5.80 19.01
CA LYS A 162 -7.06 6.74 18.31
C LYS A 162 -5.57 6.38 18.46
N PRO A 163 -5.04 6.02 19.65
CA PRO A 163 -3.64 5.63 19.80
C PRO A 163 -3.26 4.36 18.99
N GLU A 164 -4.19 3.43 18.80
CA GLU A 164 -3.94 2.21 18.00
C GLU A 164 -3.84 2.56 16.51
N VAL A 165 -4.73 3.41 16.01
CA VAL A 165 -4.65 3.91 14.62
C VAL A 165 -3.41 4.77 14.40
N GLU A 166 -3.05 5.63 15.35
CA GLU A 166 -1.82 6.44 15.29
C GLU A 166 -0.56 5.56 15.31
N TRP A 167 -0.55 4.49 16.11
CA TRP A 167 0.52 3.50 16.09
C TRP A 167 0.64 2.85 14.72
N PHE A 168 -0.47 2.43 14.13
CA PHE A 168 -0.47 1.77 12.82
C PHE A 168 0.05 2.71 11.73
N ALA A 169 -0.44 3.95 11.70
CA ALA A 169 0.05 4.97 10.77
C ALA A 169 1.56 5.26 10.98
N LYS A 170 2.06 5.22 12.22
CA LYS A 170 3.49 5.37 12.52
C LYS A 170 4.29 4.15 12.04
N HIS A 171 3.77 2.94 12.21
CA HIS A 171 4.40 1.70 11.74
C HIS A 171 4.55 1.73 10.21
N GLY A 172 3.48 2.05 9.48
CA GLY A 172 3.54 2.20 8.02
C GLY A 172 4.51 3.31 7.56
N ARG A 173 4.57 4.46 8.25
CA ARG A 173 5.59 5.48 7.92
C ARG A 173 7.02 5.01 8.19
N ALA A 174 7.22 4.15 9.19
CA ALA A 174 8.55 3.65 9.56
C ALA A 174 9.06 2.59 8.56
N SER A 175 8.19 1.95 7.78
CA SER A 175 8.61 1.01 6.73
C SER A 175 9.18 1.72 5.50
N THR A 176 8.92 3.02 5.31
CA THR A 176 9.46 3.76 4.16
C THR A 176 11.00 3.73 4.17
N PRO A 177 11.65 3.20 3.11
CA PRO A 177 13.11 3.15 3.01
C PRO A 177 13.77 4.53 3.15
N LYS A 178 14.98 4.54 3.71
CA LYS A 178 15.76 5.78 3.90
C LYS A 178 15.95 6.50 2.57
N GLY A 179 15.75 7.82 2.58
CA GLY A 179 15.87 8.65 1.38
C GLY A 179 14.64 8.66 0.48
N GLN A 180 13.68 7.74 0.67
CA GLN A 180 12.48 7.64 -0.17
C GLN A 180 11.28 8.45 0.34
N THR A 181 11.41 9.20 1.42
CA THR A 181 10.29 9.94 2.04
C THR A 181 9.54 10.84 1.07
N TRP A 182 10.24 11.57 0.18
CA TRP A 182 9.59 12.42 -0.81
C TRP A 182 8.92 11.63 -1.93
N ASN A 183 9.47 10.47 -2.28
CA ASN A 183 8.91 9.61 -3.31
C ASN A 183 7.64 8.92 -2.82
N MET A 184 7.67 8.40 -1.59
CA MET A 184 6.49 7.87 -0.91
C MET A 184 5.39 8.94 -0.78
N LEU A 185 5.73 10.12 -0.25
CA LEU A 185 4.75 11.21 -0.13
C LEU A 185 4.17 11.60 -1.49
N GLY A 186 5.01 11.76 -2.52
CA GLY A 186 4.53 12.09 -3.86
C GLY A 186 3.60 11.03 -4.44
N ALA A 187 3.90 9.75 -4.26
CA ALA A 187 3.05 8.65 -4.70
C ALA A 187 1.71 8.64 -3.96
N ILE A 188 1.70 8.89 -2.63
CA ILE A 188 0.45 9.02 -1.85
C ILE A 188 -0.44 10.10 -2.45
N LEU A 189 0.13 11.29 -2.70
CA LEU A 189 -0.62 12.44 -3.21
C LEU A 189 -1.12 12.22 -4.64
N ALA A 190 -0.29 11.63 -5.51
CA ALA A 190 -0.66 11.31 -6.88
C ALA A 190 -1.82 10.31 -6.95
N ALA A 191 -1.93 9.41 -5.97
CA ALA A 191 -3.00 8.43 -5.90
C ALA A 191 -4.33 8.98 -5.34
N GLN A 192 -4.34 10.21 -4.78
CA GLN A 192 -5.58 10.79 -4.26
C GLN A 192 -6.41 11.47 -5.37
N PRO A 193 -7.75 11.45 -5.30
CA PRO A 193 -8.62 11.97 -6.37
C PRO A 193 -8.43 13.46 -6.70
N ASP A 194 -8.01 14.26 -5.73
CA ASP A 194 -7.83 15.71 -5.85
C ASP A 194 -6.35 16.12 -6.05
N GLY A 195 -5.47 15.14 -6.32
CA GLY A 195 -4.02 15.32 -6.34
C GLY A 195 -3.41 15.53 -4.95
N GLY A 196 -4.13 15.14 -3.89
CA GLY A 196 -3.65 15.09 -2.51
C GLY A 196 -3.78 16.39 -1.74
N LYS A 197 -4.61 17.35 -2.18
CA LYS A 197 -4.75 18.64 -1.47
C LYS A 197 -5.41 18.46 -0.11
N GLU A 198 -6.49 17.70 -0.04
CA GLU A 198 -7.16 17.34 1.21
C GLU A 198 -6.22 16.54 2.12
N TRP A 199 -5.53 15.54 1.56
CA TRP A 199 -4.58 14.73 2.30
C TRP A 199 -3.46 15.57 2.93
N LEU A 200 -2.87 16.50 2.17
CA LEU A 200 -1.84 17.42 2.67
C LEU A 200 -2.35 18.26 3.85
N GLY A 201 -3.55 18.84 3.72
CA GLY A 201 -4.15 19.67 4.75
C GLY A 201 -4.50 18.90 6.02
N LYS A 202 -4.95 17.65 5.87
CA LYS A 202 -5.33 16.77 6.98
C LYS A 202 -4.11 16.19 7.71
N ASN A 203 -3.11 15.72 6.97
CA ASN A 203 -2.08 14.83 7.51
C ASN A 203 -0.72 15.50 7.77
N LEU A 204 -0.44 16.68 7.19
CA LEU A 204 0.86 17.34 7.34
C LEU A 204 0.78 18.68 8.08
N PRO A 205 1.70 18.94 9.03
CA PRO A 205 1.89 20.28 9.59
C PRO A 205 2.28 21.29 8.49
N ALA A 206 1.84 22.55 8.64
CA ALA A 206 2.06 23.61 7.66
C ALA A 206 3.54 23.78 7.22
N PRO A 207 4.55 23.70 8.10
CA PRO A 207 5.96 23.76 7.67
C PRO A 207 6.36 22.62 6.73
N VAL A 208 5.83 21.41 6.95
CA VAL A 208 6.11 20.23 6.11
C VAL A 208 5.39 20.35 4.78
N ALA A 209 4.14 20.79 4.77
CA ALA A 209 3.40 21.06 3.53
C ALA A 209 4.09 22.15 2.67
N LEU A 210 4.68 23.17 3.31
CA LEU A 210 5.48 24.18 2.63
C LEU A 210 6.77 23.59 2.04
N ALA A 211 7.48 22.75 2.79
CA ALA A 211 8.67 22.05 2.30
C ALA A 211 8.34 21.11 1.12
N TRP A 212 7.20 20.41 1.17
CA TRP A 212 6.68 19.65 0.04
C TRP A 212 6.49 20.52 -1.19
N ARG A 213 5.80 21.66 -1.05
CA ARG A 213 5.50 22.55 -2.18
C ARG A 213 6.75 23.02 -2.92
N TRP A 214 7.82 23.37 -2.20
CA TRP A 214 9.02 23.98 -2.79
C TRP A 214 10.13 22.98 -3.13
N VAL A 215 10.23 21.88 -2.39
CA VAL A 215 11.33 20.90 -2.50
C VAL A 215 10.79 19.54 -2.90
N GLY A 216 9.87 18.99 -2.12
CA GLY A 216 9.37 17.62 -2.29
C GLY A 216 8.72 17.38 -3.66
N SER A 217 7.85 18.28 -4.09
CA SER A 217 7.14 18.21 -5.38
C SER A 217 8.08 18.16 -6.58
N ARG A 218 9.14 18.98 -6.55
CA ARG A 218 10.18 19.02 -7.60
C ARG A 218 11.04 17.76 -7.60
N LYS A 219 11.41 17.27 -6.41
CA LYS A 219 12.14 16.01 -6.27
C LYS A 219 11.31 14.84 -6.80
N TYR A 220 10.04 14.77 -6.43
CA TYR A 220 9.13 13.73 -6.90
C TYR A 220 8.90 13.81 -8.41
N ALA A 221 8.68 15.00 -8.97
CA ALA A 221 8.52 15.17 -10.42
C ALA A 221 9.77 14.70 -11.19
N ARG A 222 10.97 15.00 -10.69
CA ARG A 222 12.22 14.48 -11.26
C ARG A 222 12.31 12.96 -11.16
N TYR A 223 11.92 12.40 -10.01
CA TYR A 223 11.91 10.95 -9.80
C TYR A 223 10.93 10.25 -10.75
N ARG A 224 9.72 10.79 -10.93
CA ARG A 224 8.74 10.32 -11.93
C ARG A 224 9.28 10.37 -13.35
N ALA A 225 9.92 11.47 -13.73
CA ALA A 225 10.52 11.58 -15.05
C ALA A 225 11.64 10.54 -15.28
N ALA A 226 12.40 10.19 -14.24
CA ALA A 226 13.39 9.12 -14.31
C ALA A 226 12.74 7.72 -14.36
N LEU A 227 11.67 7.48 -13.61
CA LEU A 227 10.91 6.22 -13.66
C LEU A 227 10.35 5.94 -15.07
N GLU A 228 9.89 6.97 -15.74
CA GLU A 228 9.27 6.89 -17.06
C GLU A 228 10.31 6.96 -18.20
N GLY A 229 11.62 6.89 -17.90
CA GLY A 229 12.69 6.97 -18.90
C GLY A 229 12.81 8.32 -19.61
N ARG A 230 12.10 9.36 -19.15
CA ARG A 230 12.11 10.71 -19.74
C ARG A 230 13.37 11.50 -19.42
N VAL A 231 14.12 11.08 -18.41
CA VAL A 231 15.39 11.69 -17.99
C VAL A 231 16.37 10.58 -17.64
N THR A 232 17.56 10.60 -18.22
CA THR A 232 18.66 9.72 -17.81
C THR A 232 19.08 10.11 -16.38
N PRO A 233 19.18 9.17 -15.43
CA PRO A 233 19.71 9.46 -14.11
C PRO A 233 21.11 10.07 -14.25
N ALA A 234 21.40 11.14 -13.51
CA ALA A 234 22.77 11.64 -13.45
C ALA A 234 23.63 10.54 -12.81
N ALA A 235 24.70 10.15 -13.49
CA ALA A 235 25.71 9.21 -13.00
C ALA A 235 26.33 9.67 -11.68
#